data_AF-A0A2K0UE04-F1
#
_entry.id   AF-A0A2K0UE04-F1
#
_cell.length_a   1.000
_cell.length_b   1.000
_cell.length_c   1.000
_cell.angle_alpha   90.00
_cell.angle_beta   90.00
_cell.angle_gamma   90.00
#
_symmetry.space_group_name_H-M   'P 1'
#
loop_
_entity.id
_entity.type
_entity.pdbx_description
1 polymer ?
#
loop_
_entity_poly.entity_id
_entity_poly.type
_entity_poly.pdbx_seq_one_letter_code
_entity_poly.pdbx_strand_id
1 'polypeptide(L)'
;MPSKRKNTTQKTVLELTHKDLVRHTDGNPEQVKKGDPEWNDGIRCINAYRSQATVLSQADQEEMRDIIRRLDYVISPEAKNAPLSHTLMKAEYKKLQEGGSLSWAVFIILKTVYGDALPTKYVDCIRNTIGETELDNHTDEYLAIMATSTEPTEPLPKSK
;
A
#
# COMPACT_ATOMS: atom_id res chain seq x y z
N MET A 1 14.92 -9.39 -42.78
CA MET A 1 15.26 -8.61 -41.56
C MET A 1 14.31 -9.04 -40.45
N PRO A 2 14.79 -9.64 -39.35
CA PRO A 2 13.90 -10.00 -38.24
C PRO A 2 13.61 -8.75 -37.39
N SER A 3 12.32 -8.40 -37.32
CA SER A 3 11.80 -7.32 -36.49
C SER A 3 11.94 -7.70 -35.02
N LYS A 4 12.79 -6.98 -34.28
CA LYS A 4 12.92 -7.11 -32.82
C LYS A 4 11.62 -6.62 -32.17
N ARG A 5 10.72 -7.54 -31.84
CA ARG A 5 9.61 -7.26 -30.92
C ARG A 5 10.23 -6.94 -29.56
N LYS A 6 10.24 -5.65 -29.20
CA LYS A 6 10.47 -5.22 -27.83
C LYS A 6 9.26 -5.71 -27.02
N ASN A 7 9.40 -6.81 -26.30
CA ASN A 7 8.50 -7.15 -25.20
C ASN A 7 8.80 -6.16 -24.08
N THR A 8 8.21 -4.97 -24.18
CA THR A 8 8.12 -4.05 -23.05
C THR A 8 6.99 -4.62 -22.19
N THR A 9 7.34 -5.50 -21.24
CA THR A 9 6.42 -5.89 -20.17
C THR A 9 6.06 -4.61 -19.43
N GLN A 10 4.92 -4.00 -19.76
CA GLN A 10 4.40 -2.87 -19.00
C GLN A 10 4.27 -3.37 -17.56
N LYS A 11 5.00 -2.75 -16.62
CA LYS A 11 4.87 -3.04 -15.20
C LYS A 11 3.46 -2.59 -14.81
N THR A 12 2.53 -3.53 -14.69
CA THR A 12 1.16 -3.24 -14.30
C THR A 12 1.15 -2.82 -12.83
N VAL A 13 1.00 -1.53 -12.58
CA VAL A 13 0.83 -1.00 -11.23
C VAL A 13 -0.66 -1.01 -10.91
N LEU A 14 -1.03 -1.57 -9.76
CA LEU A 14 -2.43 -1.66 -9.37
C LEU A 14 -2.97 -0.30 -8.91
N GLU A 15 -4.16 0.07 -9.35
CA GLU A 15 -4.76 1.33 -8.89
C GLU A 15 -5.32 1.18 -7.48
N LEU A 16 -5.10 2.19 -6.64
CA LEU A 16 -5.71 2.32 -5.33
C LEU A 16 -6.13 3.77 -5.09
N THR A 17 -7.39 3.95 -4.69
CA THR A 17 -8.03 5.25 -4.50
C THR A 17 -8.78 5.31 -3.18
N HIS A 18 -9.24 6.49 -2.79
CA HIS A 18 -10.07 6.63 -1.58
C HIS A 18 -11.41 5.88 -1.69
N LYS A 19 -11.88 5.57 -2.91
CA LYS A 19 -13.10 4.76 -3.13
C LYS A 19 -12.91 3.30 -2.69
N ASP A 20 -11.68 2.86 -2.53
CA ASP A 20 -11.35 1.54 -2.00
C ASP A 20 -11.43 1.46 -0.46
N LEU A 21 -11.62 2.60 0.22
CA LEU A 21 -11.83 2.64 1.67
C LEU A 21 -13.29 2.34 1.99
N VAL A 22 -13.60 1.07 2.22
CA VAL A 22 -14.96 0.60 2.48
C VAL A 22 -15.00 -0.14 3.82
N ARG A 23 -15.89 0.29 4.71
CA ARG A 23 -16.22 -0.41 5.94
C ARG A 23 -17.28 -1.47 5.63
N HIS A 24 -17.09 -2.68 6.12
CA HIS A 24 -18.10 -3.73 6.03
C HIS A 24 -18.78 -3.88 7.39
N THR A 25 -19.89 -3.17 7.59
CA THR A 25 -20.74 -3.25 8.79
C THR A 25 -22.04 -3.95 8.44
N ASP A 26 -22.39 -4.99 9.20
CA ASP A 26 -23.66 -5.73 9.06
C ASP A 26 -23.98 -6.19 7.62
N GLY A 27 -22.96 -6.61 6.89
CA GLY A 27 -23.08 -7.15 5.53
C GLY A 27 -23.26 -6.10 4.43
N ASN A 28 -23.33 -4.81 4.76
CA ASN A 28 -23.43 -3.74 3.76
C ASN A 28 -22.11 -2.95 3.68
N PRO A 29 -21.55 -2.77 2.46
CA PRO A 29 -20.39 -1.91 2.28
C PRO A 29 -20.78 -0.44 2.50
N GLU A 30 -20.13 0.23 3.43
CA GLU A 30 -20.21 1.67 3.64
C GLU A 30 -18.90 2.34 3.23
N GLN A 31 -18.97 3.36 2.38
CA GLN A 31 -17.82 4.17 2.03
C GLN A 31 -17.31 4.95 3.26
N VAL A 32 -16.03 4.82 3.59
CA VAL A 32 -15.37 5.67 4.60
C VAL A 32 -15.35 7.11 4.08
N LYS A 33 -15.77 8.06 4.92
CA LYS A 33 -15.93 9.47 4.59
C LYS A 33 -14.94 10.33 5.35
N LYS A 34 -14.69 11.53 4.82
CA LYS A 34 -13.91 12.55 5.53
C LYS A 34 -14.60 12.89 6.86
N GLY A 35 -13.87 12.69 7.95
CA GLY A 35 -14.37 12.87 9.32
C GLY A 35 -14.48 11.56 10.10
N ASP A 36 -14.51 10.42 9.41
CA ASP A 36 -14.46 9.12 10.06
C ASP A 36 -13.08 8.87 10.69
N PRO A 37 -12.99 8.12 11.81
CA PRO A 37 -11.73 7.84 12.48
C PRO A 37 -10.68 7.18 11.57
N GLU A 38 -11.10 6.31 10.64
CA GLU A 38 -10.18 5.60 9.75
C GLU A 38 -9.67 6.48 8.60
N TRP A 39 -10.37 7.56 8.26
CA TRP A 39 -10.15 8.30 7.02
C TRP A 39 -8.71 8.83 6.89
N ASN A 40 -8.21 9.50 7.93
CA ASN A 40 -6.90 10.14 7.86
C ASN A 40 -5.76 9.11 7.69
N ASP A 41 -5.81 8.01 8.43
CA ASP A 41 -4.82 6.95 8.32
C ASP A 41 -4.97 6.19 7.00
N GLY A 42 -6.19 6.03 6.49
CA GLY A 42 -6.46 5.44 5.18
C GLY A 42 -5.86 6.25 4.05
N ILE A 43 -6.03 7.58 4.07
CA ILE A 43 -5.40 8.46 3.08
C ILE A 43 -3.87 8.41 3.18
N ARG A 44 -3.30 8.38 4.39
CA ARG A 44 -1.85 8.20 4.58
C ARG A 44 -1.36 6.89 3.97
N CYS A 45 -2.07 5.79 4.21
CA CYS A 45 -1.72 4.47 3.66
C CYS A 45 -1.86 4.43 2.13
N ILE A 46 -2.89 5.07 1.55
CA ILE A 46 -3.03 5.19 0.09
C ILE A 46 -1.86 5.99 -0.50
N ASN A 47 -1.47 7.09 0.13
CA ASN A 47 -0.34 7.89 -0.34
C ASN A 47 0.98 7.12 -0.21
N ALA A 48 1.18 6.39 0.88
CA ALA A 48 2.33 5.50 1.05
C ALA A 48 2.36 4.42 -0.04
N TYR A 49 1.23 3.77 -0.31
CA TYR A 49 1.11 2.83 -1.42
C TYR A 49 1.52 3.47 -2.75
N ARG A 50 0.95 4.63 -3.10
CA ARG A 50 1.27 5.34 -4.35
C ARG A 50 2.75 5.72 -4.45
N SER A 51 3.37 6.07 -3.33
CA SER A 51 4.79 6.41 -3.27
C SER A 51 5.72 5.20 -3.48
N GLN A 52 5.23 3.97 -3.29
CA GLN A 52 6.03 2.74 -3.37
C GLN A 52 5.63 1.82 -4.52
N ALA A 53 4.40 1.92 -5.03
CA ALA A 53 3.82 0.89 -5.90
C ALA A 53 4.60 0.65 -7.21
N THR A 54 5.35 1.65 -7.71
CA THR A 54 6.19 1.49 -8.90
C THR A 54 7.45 0.68 -8.64
N VAL A 55 7.89 0.51 -7.39
CA VAL A 55 9.07 -0.27 -7.00
C VAL A 55 8.71 -1.59 -6.29
N LEU A 56 7.49 -1.71 -5.77
CA LEU A 56 6.98 -2.95 -5.17
C LEU A 56 6.83 -4.12 -6.17
N SER A 57 6.95 -5.33 -5.64
CA SER A 57 6.51 -6.55 -6.34
C SER A 57 4.99 -6.57 -6.48
N GLN A 58 4.46 -7.35 -7.43
CA GLN A 58 3.00 -7.46 -7.57
C GLN A 58 2.34 -8.06 -6.32
N ALA A 59 3.00 -9.03 -5.67
CA ALA A 59 2.50 -9.63 -4.43
C ALA A 59 2.42 -8.60 -3.29
N ASP A 60 3.42 -7.75 -3.13
CA ASP A 60 3.40 -6.68 -2.12
C ASP A 60 2.33 -5.63 -2.44
N GLN A 61 2.13 -5.32 -3.73
CA GLN A 61 1.05 -4.41 -4.13
C GLN A 61 -0.33 -4.97 -3.79
N GLU A 62 -0.56 -6.26 -4.02
CA GLU A 62 -1.80 -6.94 -3.66
C GLU A 62 -2.00 -6.98 -2.14
N GLU A 63 -0.96 -7.34 -1.38
CA GLU A 63 -1.01 -7.36 0.09
C GLU A 63 -1.31 -5.98 0.68
N MET A 64 -0.64 -4.91 0.21
CA MET A 64 -0.95 -3.55 0.67
C MET A 64 -2.38 -3.13 0.36
N ARG A 65 -2.87 -3.42 -0.86
CA ARG A 65 -4.24 -3.08 -1.25
C ARG A 65 -5.25 -3.82 -0.39
N ASP A 66 -5.01 -5.10 -0.09
CA ASP A 66 -5.90 -5.89 0.74
C ASP A 66 -5.94 -5.37 2.18
N ILE A 67 -4.78 -5.04 2.77
CA ILE A 67 -4.69 -4.42 4.10
C ILE A 67 -5.48 -3.09 4.13
N ILE A 68 -5.32 -2.25 3.11
CA ILE A 68 -6.00 -0.95 3.03
C ILE A 68 -7.51 -1.12 2.84
N ARG A 69 -7.95 -2.03 1.97
CA ARG A 69 -9.37 -2.29 1.73
C ARG A 69 -10.08 -2.87 2.94
N ARG A 70 -9.38 -3.71 3.72
CA ARG A 70 -9.92 -4.32 4.94
C ARG A 70 -9.86 -3.39 6.16
N LEU A 71 -9.25 -2.20 6.01
CA LEU A 71 -9.03 -1.26 7.09
C LEU A 71 -8.15 -1.84 8.22
N ASP A 72 -7.29 -2.82 7.90
CA ASP A 72 -6.44 -3.50 8.88
C ASP A 72 -5.32 -2.58 9.43
N TYR A 73 -5.14 -1.40 8.84
CA TYR A 73 -4.22 -0.35 9.31
C TYR A 73 -4.78 0.49 10.47
N VAL A 74 -6.06 0.34 10.81
CA VAL A 74 -6.72 1.19 11.80
C VAL A 74 -6.16 0.95 13.19
N ILE A 75 -5.67 2.01 13.82
CA ILE A 75 -5.12 1.96 15.17
C ILE A 75 -6.25 1.93 16.20
N SER A 76 -6.41 0.78 16.89
CA SER A 76 -7.32 0.68 18.03
C SER A 76 -6.88 1.60 19.19
N PRO A 77 -7.79 2.00 20.09
CA PRO A 77 -7.45 2.82 21.25
C PRO A 77 -6.27 2.27 22.07
N GLU A 78 -6.19 0.96 22.25
CA GLU A 78 -5.14 0.26 22.99
C GLU A 78 -3.80 0.30 22.26
N ALA A 79 -3.84 0.36 20.92
CA ALA A 79 -2.66 0.33 20.07
C ALA A 79 -2.05 1.72 19.82
N LYS A 80 -2.70 2.81 20.23
CA LYS A 80 -2.20 4.19 20.06
C LYS A 80 -0.83 4.42 20.71
N ASN A 81 -0.65 3.89 21.92
CA ASN A 81 0.59 4.03 22.69
C ASN A 81 1.39 2.73 22.77
N ALA A 82 0.87 1.65 22.20
CA ALA A 82 1.48 0.33 22.26
C ALA A 82 1.32 -0.35 20.89
N PRO A 83 2.22 -0.10 19.93
CA PRO A 83 2.10 -0.68 18.58
C PRO A 83 2.01 -2.21 18.58
N LEU A 84 2.60 -2.90 19.56
CA LEU A 84 2.48 -4.36 19.71
C LEU A 84 1.04 -4.85 19.98
N SER A 85 0.12 -3.95 20.38
CA SER A 85 -1.31 -4.26 20.51
C SER A 85 -2.05 -4.19 19.18
N HIS A 86 -1.45 -3.61 18.13
CA HIS A 86 -2.02 -3.58 16.79
C HIS A 86 -1.98 -4.96 16.14
N THR A 87 -3.08 -5.39 15.50
CA THR A 87 -3.21 -6.73 14.91
C THR A 87 -2.08 -7.07 13.93
N LEU A 88 -1.80 -6.19 12.95
CA LEU A 88 -0.71 -6.39 11.99
C LEU A 88 0.67 -6.49 12.68
N MET A 89 0.98 -5.56 13.59
CA MET A 89 2.26 -5.56 14.31
C MET A 89 2.42 -6.82 15.17
N LYS A 90 1.35 -7.26 15.84
CA LYS A 90 1.34 -8.49 16.63
C LYS A 90 1.62 -9.72 15.77
N ALA A 91 1.03 -9.78 14.57
CA ALA A 91 1.27 -10.87 13.62
C ALA A 91 2.73 -10.89 13.13
N GLU A 92 3.27 -9.73 12.74
CA GLU A 92 4.68 -9.61 12.31
C GLU A 92 5.66 -9.93 13.44
N TYR A 93 5.39 -9.47 14.65
CA TYR A 93 6.25 -9.75 15.80
C TYR A 93 6.24 -11.23 16.16
N LYS A 94 5.09 -11.91 16.01
CA LYS A 94 5.01 -13.36 16.17
C LYS A 94 5.85 -14.09 15.11
N LYS A 95 5.74 -13.71 13.83
CA LYS A 95 6.58 -14.27 12.76
C LYS A 95 8.06 -14.09 13.08
N LEU A 96 8.45 -12.92 13.58
CA LEU A 96 9.83 -12.64 13.99
C LEU A 96 10.32 -13.61 15.07
N GLN A 97 9.49 -13.90 16.09
CA GLN A 97 9.84 -14.84 17.16
C GLN A 97 9.95 -16.29 16.66
N GLU A 98 9.17 -16.64 15.64
CA GLU A 98 9.15 -17.98 15.04
C GLU A 98 10.18 -18.14 13.91
N GLY A 99 10.96 -17.10 13.60
CA GLY A 99 11.95 -17.11 12.50
C GLY A 99 11.33 -17.07 11.11
N GLY A 100 10.08 -16.62 10.98
CA GLY A 100 9.39 -16.41 9.72
C GLY A 100 9.86 -15.16 8.97
N SER A 101 9.49 -15.05 7.70
CA SER A 101 9.75 -13.88 6.87
C SER A 101 8.78 -12.74 7.19
N LEU A 102 9.32 -11.54 7.36
CA LEU A 102 8.54 -10.32 7.53
C LEU A 102 8.03 -9.80 6.19
N SER A 103 6.88 -9.13 6.20
CA SER A 103 6.29 -8.52 5.00
C SER A 103 6.74 -7.07 4.83
N TRP A 104 7.25 -6.75 3.64
CA TRP A 104 7.58 -5.37 3.28
C TRP A 104 6.33 -4.49 3.16
N ALA A 105 5.26 -5.02 2.56
CA ALA A 105 3.95 -4.36 2.51
C ALA A 105 3.44 -3.98 3.90
N VAL A 106 3.50 -4.92 4.85
CA VAL A 106 3.09 -4.66 6.24
C VAL A 106 4.00 -3.63 6.91
N PHE A 107 5.32 -3.69 6.69
CA PHE A 107 6.25 -2.69 7.20
C PHE A 107 5.91 -1.28 6.71
N ILE A 108 5.64 -1.09 5.41
CA ILE A 108 5.27 0.22 4.86
C ILE A 108 4.01 0.76 5.55
N ILE A 109 2.97 -0.07 5.70
CA ILE A 109 1.73 0.33 6.39
C ILE A 109 2.02 0.72 7.85
N LEU A 110 2.74 -0.13 8.59
CA LEU A 110 3.06 0.10 9.99
C LEU A 110 3.94 1.35 10.18
N LYS A 111 4.96 1.55 9.34
CA LYS A 111 5.82 2.74 9.36
C LYS A 111 5.01 3.99 9.02
N THR A 112 4.06 3.88 8.11
CA THR A 112 3.17 4.99 7.74
C THR A 112 2.32 5.44 8.91
N VAL A 113 1.71 4.52 9.67
CA VAL A 113 0.78 4.89 10.74
C VAL A 113 1.47 5.20 12.07
N TYR A 114 2.55 4.49 12.41
CA TYR A 114 3.28 4.65 13.69
C TYR A 114 4.55 5.50 13.61
N GLY A 115 5.13 5.71 12.43
CA GLY A 115 6.38 6.45 12.28
C GLY A 115 7.51 5.87 13.12
N ASP A 116 8.02 6.64 14.07
CA ASP A 116 9.15 6.26 14.92
C ASP A 116 8.72 5.52 16.19
N ALA A 117 7.40 5.38 16.43
CA ALA A 117 6.90 4.59 17.55
C ALA A 117 7.07 3.07 17.33
N LEU A 118 7.46 2.63 16.12
CA LEU A 118 7.65 1.21 15.84
C LEU A 118 8.72 0.59 16.74
N PRO A 119 8.52 -0.67 17.19
CA PRO A 119 9.52 -1.36 18.00
C PRO A 119 10.86 -1.46 17.27
N THR A 120 11.93 -0.99 17.89
CA THR A 120 13.28 -0.96 17.31
C THR A 120 13.72 -2.35 16.80
N LYS A 121 13.43 -3.40 17.58
CA LYS A 121 13.73 -4.78 17.19
C LYS A 121 13.07 -5.19 15.87
N TYR A 122 11.85 -4.73 15.60
CA TYR A 122 11.18 -5.01 14.34
C TYR A 122 11.84 -4.28 13.18
N VAL A 123 12.15 -2.99 13.36
CA VAL A 123 12.83 -2.16 12.35
C VAL A 123 14.22 -2.72 12.02
N ASP A 124 14.99 -3.14 13.02
CA ASP A 124 16.32 -3.74 12.81
C ASP A 124 16.24 -5.06 12.06
N CYS A 125 15.22 -5.88 12.33
CA CYS A 125 15.00 -7.12 11.58
C CYS A 125 14.62 -6.85 10.12
N ILE A 126 13.75 -5.87 9.86
CA ILE A 126 13.45 -5.43 8.48
C ILE A 126 14.74 -4.99 7.78
N ARG A 127 15.56 -4.14 8.42
CA ARG A 127 16.85 -3.70 7.86
C ARG A 127 17.77 -4.88 7.53
N ASN A 128 17.87 -5.86 8.42
CA ASN A 128 18.75 -7.01 8.23
C ASN A 128 18.25 -7.98 7.15
N THR A 129 16.93 -8.10 6.94
CA THR A 129 16.35 -9.04 5.98
C THR A 129 16.18 -8.42 4.59
N ILE A 130 15.72 -7.17 4.51
CA ILE A 130 15.37 -6.49 3.26
C ILE A 130 16.49 -5.55 2.80
N GLY A 131 17.31 -5.05 3.72
CA GLY A 131 18.44 -4.16 3.43
C GLY A 131 18.11 -2.66 3.54
N GLU A 132 16.84 -2.30 3.72
CA GLU A 132 16.38 -0.92 3.76
C GLU A 132 15.19 -0.74 4.71
N THR A 133 15.08 0.46 5.29
CA THR A 133 13.96 0.89 6.13
C THR A 133 13.42 2.28 5.75
N GLU A 134 14.10 2.97 4.84
CA GLU A 134 13.67 4.26 4.31
C GLU A 134 12.68 4.04 3.17
N LEU A 135 11.77 5.00 2.98
CA LEU A 135 10.70 4.92 1.99
C LEU A 135 10.83 6.08 1.01
N ASP A 136 11.58 5.87 -0.06
CA ASP A 136 11.75 6.85 -1.13
C ASP A 136 10.43 7.17 -1.82
N ASN A 137 10.19 8.44 -2.16
CA ASN A 137 8.91 8.85 -2.71
C ASN A 137 8.88 8.75 -4.25
N HIS A 138 8.19 7.74 -4.79
CA HIS A 138 8.00 7.53 -6.23
C HIS A 138 6.59 7.94 -6.74
N THR A 139 5.92 8.88 -6.05
CA THR A 139 4.55 9.28 -6.43
C THR A 139 4.46 9.82 -7.86
N ASP A 140 5.47 10.55 -8.34
CA ASP A 140 5.47 11.10 -9.70
C ASP A 140 5.49 9.99 -10.77
N GLU A 141 6.26 8.93 -10.55
CA GLU A 141 6.28 7.75 -11.42
C GLU A 141 4.93 7.05 -11.44
N TYR A 142 4.30 6.90 -10.27
CA TYR A 142 2.97 6.32 -10.15
C TYR A 142 1.94 7.10 -10.96
N LEU A 143 1.91 8.42 -10.80
CA LEU A 143 0.97 9.30 -11.49
C LEU A 143 1.19 9.28 -13.01
N ALA A 144 2.45 9.23 -13.47
CA ALA A 144 2.76 9.10 -14.89
C ALA A 144 2.20 7.80 -15.48
N ILE A 145 2.35 6.66 -14.79
CA ILE A 145 1.80 5.37 -15.25
C ILE A 145 0.28 5.42 -15.30
N MET A 146 -0.37 5.96 -14.26
CA MET A 146 -1.83 6.06 -14.21
C MET A 146 -2.38 6.98 -15.31
N ALA A 147 -1.75 8.12 -15.58
CA ALA A 147 -2.13 9.05 -16.64
C ALA A 147 -2.00 8.41 -18.04
N THR A 148 -0.94 7.63 -18.29
CA THR A 148 -0.77 6.90 -19.56
C THR A 148 -1.73 5.73 -19.72
N SER A 149 -2.24 5.19 -18.61
CA SER A 149 -3.26 4.14 -18.63
C SER A 149 -4.66 4.69 -18.91
N THR A 150 -4.85 6.02 -18.87
CA THR A 150 -6.18 6.65 -18.96
C THR A 150 -6.57 7.28 -20.28
N GLU A 151 -5.73 7.45 -21.34
CA GLU A 151 -6.23 7.89 -22.68
C GLU A 151 -5.17 7.87 -23.85
N PRO A 152 -5.57 7.83 -25.16
CA PRO A 152 -6.38 8.87 -25.82
C PRO A 152 -7.68 8.40 -26.50
N THR A 153 -8.70 9.24 -26.34
CA THR A 153 -9.99 9.26 -27.03
C THR A 153 -9.77 9.16 -28.54
N GLU A 154 -10.49 8.24 -29.17
CA GLU A 154 -10.57 8.11 -30.63
C GLU A 154 -10.98 9.47 -31.25
N PRO A 155 -10.25 10.01 -32.24
CA PRO A 155 -10.69 11.23 -32.90
C PRO A 155 -11.99 10.95 -33.65
N LEU A 156 -13.05 11.69 -33.32
CA LEU A 156 -14.33 11.68 -34.04
C LEU A 156 -14.07 11.75 -35.56
N PRO A 157 -14.57 10.78 -36.35
CA PRO A 157 -14.42 10.85 -37.80
C PRO A 157 -15.14 12.10 -38.30
N LYS A 158 -14.38 12.98 -38.96
CA LYS A 158 -14.93 14.15 -39.64
C LYS A 158 -15.93 13.67 -40.69
N SER A 159 -17.17 14.13 -40.55
CA SER A 159 -18.26 13.95 -41.51
C SER A 159 -17.84 14.32 -42.93
N LYS A 160 -18.33 13.55 -43.90
CA LYS A 160 -18.55 13.97 -45.28
C LYS A 160 -20.02 13.87 -45.59
#